data_AF-A0A955MS59-F1
#
_entry.id   AF-A0A955MS59-F1
#
_cell.length_a   1.000
_cell.length_b   1.000
_cell.length_c   1.000
_cell.angle_alpha   90.00
_cell.angle_beta   90.00
_cell.angle_gamma   90.00
#
_symmetry.space_group_name_H-M   'P 1'
#
loop_
_entity.id
_entity.type
_entity.pdbx_description
1 polymer ?
#
loop_
_entity_poly.entity_id
_entity_poly.type
_entity_poly.pdbx_seq_one_letter_code
_entity_poly.pdbx_strand_id
1 'polypeptide(L)'
;MRNEHTEARLRRRALTTMILAIFFLILGATGVVLYASPRGRVANWTDWSVLGLTKQNWSAIHITTATLILVVVVIHLILNWKVFSFYFRSSKPGNLNLKREMVVAVSVAVLFVVGTVADIPPFSTVLWANERLKDYWEESSERAPVAHAEELAIDELSPSVGIPAEEILSRLHDAGFEAADTSARFGEIAALNGVSPNALFEVVVPH
;
A
#
# COMPACT_ATOMS: atom_id res chain seq x y z
N MET A 1 30.57 -34.39 33.11
CA MET A 1 30.25 -33.37 32.08
C MET A 1 29.45 -34.07 30.98
N ARG A 2 28.13 -33.84 30.92
CA ARG A 2 27.25 -34.38 29.88
C ARG A 2 26.86 -33.18 29.00
N ASN A 3 27.46 -33.11 27.80
CA ASN A 3 27.05 -32.16 26.78
C ASN A 3 25.72 -32.64 26.20
N GLU A 4 24.61 -32.09 26.70
CA GLU A 4 23.33 -32.18 26.01
C GLU A 4 23.22 -30.96 25.08
N HIS A 5 23.70 -31.11 23.85
CA HIS A 5 23.21 -30.28 22.77
C HIS A 5 21.78 -30.74 22.48
N THR A 6 20.82 -30.18 23.21
CA THR A 6 19.40 -30.31 22.90
C THR A 6 19.16 -29.54 21.61
N GLU A 7 19.26 -30.23 20.47
CA GLU A 7 18.80 -29.70 19.18
C GLU A 7 17.33 -29.29 19.34
N ALA A 8 17.07 -27.98 19.43
CA ALA A 8 15.74 -27.44 19.64
C ALA A 8 14.87 -27.77 18.41
N ARG A 9 14.10 -28.85 18.50
CA ARG A 9 13.28 -29.32 17.39
C ARG A 9 12.18 -28.31 17.07
N LEU A 10 12.25 -27.73 15.87
CA LEU A 10 11.28 -26.74 15.38
C LEU A 10 9.85 -27.27 15.41
N ARG A 11 9.01 -26.66 16.25
CA ARG A 11 7.58 -27.02 16.36
C ARG A 11 6.81 -26.35 15.23
N ARG A 12 6.67 -27.04 14.08
CA ARG A 12 6.04 -26.51 12.84
C ARG A 12 4.70 -25.79 13.05
N ARG A 13 3.81 -26.31 13.91
CA ARG A 13 2.53 -25.65 14.24
C ARG A 13 2.74 -24.30 14.93
N ALA A 14 3.56 -24.28 15.98
CA ALA A 14 3.87 -23.05 16.73
C ALA A 14 4.58 -22.02 15.85
N LEU A 15 5.48 -22.49 14.96
CA LEU A 15 6.13 -21.64 13.98
C LEU A 15 5.12 -20.94 13.06
N THR A 16 4.20 -21.69 12.44
CA THR A 16 3.20 -21.07 11.55
C THR A 16 2.32 -20.06 12.27
N THR A 17 1.94 -20.32 13.53
CA THR A 17 1.18 -19.36 14.34
C THR A 17 1.99 -18.09 14.63
N MET A 18 3.27 -18.23 14.99
CA MET A 18 4.14 -17.08 15.27
C MET A 18 4.39 -16.24 14.02
N ILE A 19 4.62 -16.89 12.87
CA ILE A 19 4.75 -16.22 11.57
C ILE A 19 3.47 -15.41 11.29
N LEU A 20 2.28 -16.03 11.40
CA LEU A 20 1.02 -15.32 11.16
C LEU A 20 0.84 -14.11 12.10
N ALA A 21 1.19 -14.24 13.38
CA ALA A 21 1.08 -13.15 14.34
C ALA A 21 2.00 -11.96 13.98
N ILE A 22 3.26 -12.23 13.64
CA ILE A 22 4.23 -11.19 13.25
C ILE A 22 3.78 -10.51 11.96
N PHE A 23 3.44 -11.29 10.92
CA PHE A 23 3.05 -10.72 9.64
C PHE A 23 1.69 -10.01 9.71
N PHE A 24 0.78 -10.39 10.62
CA PHE A 24 -0.43 -9.63 10.88
C PHE A 24 -0.13 -8.20 11.37
N LEU A 25 0.86 -8.03 12.26
CA LEU A 25 1.30 -6.70 12.72
C LEU A 25 1.89 -5.88 11.56
N ILE A 26 2.71 -6.51 10.72
CA ILE A 26 3.30 -5.86 9.52
C ILE A 26 2.19 -5.45 8.53
N LEU A 27 1.22 -6.33 8.29
CA LEU A 27 0.07 -6.05 7.42
C LEU A 27 -0.76 -4.88 7.95
N GLY A 28 -1.01 -4.85 9.27
CA GLY A 28 -1.71 -3.76 9.94
C GLY A 28 -0.96 -2.44 9.81
N ALA A 29 0.34 -2.42 10.15
CA ALA A 29 1.18 -1.22 10.07
C ALA A 29 1.24 -0.66 8.64
N THR A 30 1.50 -1.51 7.65
CA THR A 30 1.52 -1.12 6.24
C THR A 30 0.15 -0.64 5.76
N GLY A 31 -0.94 -1.28 6.22
CA GLY A 31 -2.31 -0.84 5.95
C GLY A 31 -2.61 0.56 6.49
N VAL A 32 -2.15 0.90 7.69
CA VAL A 32 -2.30 2.26 8.25
C VAL A 32 -1.54 3.29 7.41
N VAL A 33 -0.29 3.00 7.02
CA VAL A 33 0.50 3.91 6.18
C VAL A 33 -0.19 4.13 4.82
N LEU A 34 -0.67 3.07 4.18
CA LEU A 34 -1.38 3.17 2.90
C LEU A 34 -2.73 3.87 3.02
N TYR A 35 -3.44 3.67 4.13
CA TYR A 35 -4.66 4.42 4.44
C TYR A 35 -4.38 5.92 4.56
N ALA A 36 -3.24 6.30 5.15
CA ALA A 36 -2.85 7.69 5.28
C ALA A 36 -2.28 8.32 4.00
N SER A 37 -1.81 7.49 3.07
CA SER A 37 -1.11 7.93 1.87
C SER A 37 -2.02 8.70 0.89
N PRO A 38 -1.47 9.72 0.19
CA PRO A 38 -2.20 10.45 -0.84
C PRO A 38 -2.57 9.56 -2.04
N ARG A 39 -3.40 10.06 -2.96
CA ARG A 39 -3.65 9.39 -4.25
C ARG A 39 -2.34 9.21 -5.04
N GLY A 40 -2.28 8.20 -5.91
CA GLY A 40 -1.03 7.82 -6.62
C GLY A 40 -0.38 8.98 -7.36
N ARG A 41 -1.18 9.74 -8.10
CA ARG A 41 -0.75 10.97 -8.80
C ARG A 41 -0.06 11.97 -7.87
N VAL A 42 -0.70 12.35 -6.75
CA VAL A 42 -0.10 13.29 -5.79
C VAL A 42 1.17 12.70 -5.18
N ALA A 43 1.12 11.41 -4.80
CA ALA A 43 2.26 10.73 -4.21
C ALA A 43 3.50 10.78 -5.12
N ASN A 44 3.33 10.59 -6.42
CA ASN A 44 4.43 10.66 -7.38
C ASN A 44 4.87 12.11 -7.62
N TRP A 45 3.91 13.01 -7.82
CA TRP A 45 4.16 14.40 -8.15
C TRP A 45 4.95 15.14 -7.07
N THR A 46 4.63 14.86 -5.80
CA THR A 46 5.29 15.50 -4.65
C THR A 46 6.44 14.67 -4.07
N ASP A 47 6.79 13.54 -4.69
CA ASP A 47 7.72 12.54 -4.13
C ASP A 47 7.40 12.15 -2.67
N TRP A 48 6.13 11.81 -2.41
CA TRP A 48 5.66 11.46 -1.09
C TRP A 48 6.38 10.21 -0.55
N SER A 49 6.99 10.35 0.62
CA SER A 49 7.65 9.25 1.31
C SER A 49 7.42 9.31 2.82
N VAL A 50 7.43 8.12 3.44
CA VAL A 50 7.39 7.94 4.89
C VAL A 50 8.46 6.94 5.26
N LEU A 51 9.30 7.29 6.24
CA LEU A 51 10.47 6.50 6.66
C LEU A 51 11.43 6.17 5.50
N GLY A 52 11.56 7.09 4.53
CA GLY A 52 12.41 6.92 3.35
C GLY A 52 11.85 5.94 2.31
N LEU A 53 10.60 5.50 2.46
CA LEU A 53 9.92 4.62 1.52
C LEU A 53 8.79 5.37 0.81
N THR A 54 8.78 5.28 -0.52
CA THR A 54 7.70 5.81 -1.36
C THR A 54 6.40 5.04 -1.12
N LYS A 55 5.29 5.60 -1.58
CA LYS A 55 3.99 4.90 -1.57
C LYS A 55 4.05 3.53 -2.25
N GLN A 56 4.79 3.42 -3.35
CA GLN A 56 4.98 2.19 -4.12
C GLN A 56 5.70 1.13 -3.29
N ASN A 57 6.74 1.52 -2.55
CA ASN A 57 7.46 0.62 -1.65
C ASN A 57 6.54 0.09 -0.54
N TRP A 58 5.76 0.97 0.09
CA TRP A 58 4.77 0.56 1.09
C TRP A 58 3.70 -0.39 0.51
N SER A 59 3.22 -0.12 -0.69
CA SER A 59 2.28 -0.98 -1.41
C SER A 59 2.89 -2.35 -1.71
N ALA A 60 4.13 -2.40 -2.17
CA ALA A 60 4.85 -3.64 -2.45
C ALA A 60 5.04 -4.49 -1.18
N ILE A 61 5.43 -3.87 -0.06
CA ILE A 61 5.54 -4.56 1.24
C ILE A 61 4.17 -5.11 1.67
N HIS A 62 3.11 -4.33 1.53
CA HIS A 62 1.76 -4.75 1.92
C HIS A 62 1.26 -5.95 1.10
N ILE A 63 1.39 -5.89 -0.23
CA ILE A 63 0.92 -6.95 -1.14
C ILE A 63 1.73 -8.24 -0.96
N THR A 64 3.05 -8.14 -0.86
CA THR A 64 3.92 -9.31 -0.65
C THR A 64 3.66 -9.95 0.73
N THR A 65 3.45 -9.13 1.76
CA THR A 65 3.04 -9.57 3.10
C THR A 65 1.68 -10.27 3.08
N ALA A 66 0.67 -9.68 2.45
CA ALA A 66 -0.66 -10.28 2.32
C ALA A 66 -0.60 -11.63 1.59
N THR A 67 0.16 -11.70 0.50
CA THR A 67 0.37 -12.93 -0.28
C THR A 67 1.02 -14.03 0.57
N LEU A 68 2.06 -13.69 1.34
CA LEU A 68 2.69 -14.64 2.25
C LEU A 68 1.72 -15.12 3.33
N ILE A 69 0.95 -14.22 3.94
CA ILE A 69 -0.07 -14.60 4.94
C ILE A 69 -1.06 -15.60 4.34
N LEU A 70 -1.56 -15.39 3.13
CA LEU A 70 -2.47 -16.33 2.48
C LEU A 70 -1.87 -17.74 2.36
N VAL A 71 -0.62 -17.84 1.90
CA VAL A 71 0.10 -19.13 1.80
C VAL A 71 0.26 -19.77 3.18
N VAL A 72 0.69 -19.00 4.17
CA VAL A 72 0.92 -19.50 5.53
C VAL A 72 -0.39 -19.91 6.20
N VAL A 73 -1.51 -19.23 5.95
CA VAL A 73 -2.85 -19.61 6.43
C VAL A 73 -3.25 -20.98 5.89
N VAL A 74 -3.03 -21.25 4.60
CA VAL A 74 -3.31 -22.58 4.01
C VAL A 74 -2.49 -23.66 4.71
N ILE A 75 -1.18 -23.43 4.88
CA ILE A 75 -0.30 -24.37 5.59
C ILE A 75 -0.75 -24.55 7.05
N HIS A 76 -1.11 -23.45 7.72
CA HIS A 76 -1.60 -23.46 9.09
C HIS A 76 -2.88 -24.31 9.23
N LEU A 77 -3.84 -24.16 8.31
CA LEU A 77 -5.07 -24.97 8.28
C LEU A 77 -4.76 -26.46 8.08
N ILE A 78 -3.86 -26.81 7.16
CA ILE A 78 -3.46 -28.21 6.92
C ILE A 78 -2.80 -28.81 8.17
N LEU A 79 -1.83 -28.11 8.77
CA LEU A 79 -1.11 -28.58 9.96
C LEU A 79 -2.01 -28.71 11.20
N ASN A 80 -3.07 -27.91 11.27
CA ASN A 80 -4.05 -27.88 12.35
C ASN A 80 -5.39 -28.51 11.96
N TRP A 81 -5.47 -29.24 10.85
CA TRP A 81 -6.73 -29.77 10.31
C TRP A 81 -7.50 -30.68 11.28
N LYS A 82 -6.78 -31.48 12.08
CA LYS A 82 -7.41 -32.30 13.13
C LYS A 82 -8.11 -31.46 14.20
N VAL A 83 -7.51 -30.34 14.58
CA VAL A 83 -8.11 -29.39 15.54
C VAL A 83 -9.27 -28.65 14.87
N PHE A 84 -9.07 -28.19 13.64
CA PHE A 84 -10.09 -27.53 12.84
C PHE A 84 -11.34 -28.40 12.63
N SER A 85 -11.17 -29.65 12.20
CA SER A 85 -12.26 -30.60 11.97
C SER A 85 -12.95 -31.08 13.25
N PHE A 86 -12.27 -31.03 14.40
CA PHE A 86 -12.90 -31.29 15.70
C PHE A 86 -13.97 -30.24 16.02
N TYR A 87 -13.75 -28.98 15.66
CA TYR A 87 -14.78 -27.94 15.80
C TYR A 87 -16.06 -28.30 15.04
N PHE A 88 -15.99 -28.91 13.85
CA PHE A 88 -17.19 -29.33 13.11
C PHE A 88 -17.84 -30.63 13.61
N ARG A 89 -17.14 -31.45 14.41
CA ARG A 89 -17.58 -32.81 14.80
C ARG A 89 -18.02 -32.98 16.25
N SER A 90 -17.75 -32.01 17.14
CA SER A 90 -18.04 -32.16 18.57
C SER A 90 -19.53 -31.91 18.89
N SER A 91 -20.29 -33.01 19.08
CA SER A 91 -21.64 -33.02 19.68
C SER A 91 -21.62 -33.27 21.19
N LYS A 92 -20.62 -32.75 21.93
CA LYS A 92 -20.58 -32.88 23.39
C LYS A 92 -21.43 -31.79 24.06
N PRO A 93 -22.28 -32.12 25.04
CA PRO A 93 -23.08 -31.13 25.77
C PRO A 93 -22.14 -30.32 26.68
N GLY A 94 -22.06 -29.01 26.47
CA GLY A 94 -21.29 -28.08 27.30
C GLY A 94 -20.26 -27.21 26.55
N ASN A 95 -19.96 -27.50 25.28
CA ASN A 95 -19.26 -26.56 24.41
C ASN A 95 -20.29 -25.73 23.64
N LEU A 96 -19.99 -24.46 23.39
CA LEU A 96 -20.82 -23.50 22.66
C LEU A 96 -21.49 -24.16 21.44
N ASN A 97 -22.77 -23.88 21.22
CA ASN A 97 -23.58 -24.51 20.19
C ASN A 97 -23.02 -24.11 18.81
N LEU A 98 -22.05 -24.86 18.28
CA LEU A 98 -21.18 -24.51 17.14
C LEU A 98 -21.90 -24.03 15.88
N LYS A 99 -23.14 -24.50 15.66
CA LYS A 99 -24.01 -23.97 14.60
C LYS A 99 -24.29 -22.47 14.80
N ARG A 100 -24.54 -22.04 16.04
CA ARG A 100 -24.76 -20.63 16.41
C ARG A 100 -23.49 -19.80 16.22
N GLU A 101 -22.32 -20.30 16.62
CA GLU A 101 -21.06 -19.56 16.45
C GLU A 101 -20.70 -19.36 14.98
N MET A 102 -20.86 -20.41 14.16
CA MET A 102 -20.64 -20.32 12.73
C MET A 102 -21.64 -19.38 12.07
N VAL A 103 -22.92 -19.44 12.46
CA VAL A 103 -23.93 -18.48 12.00
C VAL A 103 -23.55 -17.06 12.39
N VAL A 104 -23.08 -16.83 13.62
CA VAL A 104 -22.62 -15.50 14.07
C VAL A 104 -21.41 -15.05 13.24
N ALA A 105 -20.39 -15.89 13.04
CA ALA A 105 -19.20 -15.55 12.27
C ALA A 105 -19.56 -15.21 10.81
N VAL A 106 -20.40 -16.01 10.17
CA VAL A 106 -20.89 -15.74 8.81
C VAL A 106 -21.75 -14.48 8.79
N SER A 107 -22.63 -14.27 9.77
CA SER A 107 -23.46 -13.07 9.84
C SER A 107 -22.63 -11.81 10.01
N VAL A 108 -21.56 -11.84 10.82
CA VAL A 108 -20.62 -10.73 10.96
C VAL A 108 -19.88 -10.48 9.65
N ALA A 109 -19.39 -11.53 8.98
CA ALA A 109 -18.73 -11.37 7.67
C ALA A 109 -19.68 -10.76 6.62
N VAL A 110 -20.91 -11.27 6.53
CA VAL A 110 -21.96 -10.75 5.64
C VAL A 110 -22.30 -9.30 6.01
N LEU A 111 -22.47 -8.99 7.29
CA LEU A 111 -22.74 -7.64 7.77
C LEU A 111 -21.64 -6.66 7.35
N PHE A 112 -20.37 -7.04 7.49
CA PHE A 112 -19.24 -6.20 7.07
C PHE A 112 -19.25 -5.98 5.55
N VAL A 113 -19.40 -7.04 4.76
CA VAL A 113 -19.42 -6.94 3.29
C VAL A 113 -20.62 -6.11 2.81
N VAL A 114 -21.83 -6.45 3.25
CA VAL A 114 -23.06 -5.75 2.85
C VAL A 114 -23.05 -4.31 3.35
N GLY A 115 -22.66 -4.07 4.60
CA GLY A 115 -22.59 -2.73 5.17
C GLY A 115 -21.58 -1.83 4.45
N THR A 116 -20.45 -2.39 4.00
CA THR A 116 -19.44 -1.67 3.20
C THR A 116 -19.96 -1.36 1.80
N VAL A 117 -20.54 -2.34 1.09
CA VAL A 117 -21.06 -2.16 -0.28
C VAL A 117 -22.27 -1.24 -0.32
N ALA A 118 -23.13 -1.29 0.71
CA ALA A 118 -24.30 -0.44 0.83
C ALA A 118 -24.00 0.96 1.41
N ASP A 119 -22.74 1.28 1.68
CA ASP A 119 -22.29 2.58 2.20
C ASP A 119 -22.94 2.98 3.55
N ILE A 120 -23.19 2.00 4.41
CA ILE A 120 -23.92 2.19 5.68
C ILE A 120 -22.93 2.45 6.84
N PRO A 121 -23.19 3.43 7.73
CA PRO A 121 -22.39 3.61 8.95
C PRO A 121 -22.45 2.38 9.89
N PRO A 122 -21.36 2.04 10.59
CA PRO A 122 -20.08 2.75 10.68
C PRO A 122 -19.08 2.40 9.55
N PHE A 123 -19.42 1.51 8.61
CA PHE A 123 -18.51 1.02 7.58
C PHE A 123 -18.08 2.14 6.61
N SER A 124 -19.04 2.95 6.18
CA SER A 124 -18.78 4.11 5.32
C SER A 124 -18.00 5.22 6.01
N THR A 125 -18.09 5.36 7.34
CA THR A 125 -17.37 6.38 8.10
C THR A 125 -15.85 6.25 7.92
N VAL A 126 -15.33 5.03 7.88
CA VAL A 126 -13.89 4.78 7.65
C VAL A 126 -13.51 5.15 6.20
N LEU A 127 -14.34 4.82 5.23
CA LEU A 127 -14.08 5.17 3.83
C LEU A 127 -14.10 6.68 3.61
N TRP A 128 -15.07 7.38 4.18
CA TRP A 128 -15.20 8.83 4.04
C TRP A 128 -14.06 9.58 4.73
N ALA A 129 -13.57 9.08 5.87
CA ALA A 129 -12.37 9.63 6.50
C ALA A 129 -11.12 9.43 5.62
N ASN A 130 -11.01 8.30 4.93
CA ASN A 130 -9.93 8.06 3.96
C ASN A 130 -10.00 9.03 2.78
N GLU A 131 -11.19 9.24 2.22
CA GLU A 131 -11.42 10.16 1.11
C GLU A 131 -11.09 11.59 1.48
N ARG A 132 -11.58 12.07 2.63
CA ARG A 132 -11.26 13.40 3.15
C ARG A 132 -9.75 13.62 3.31
N LEU A 133 -9.02 12.60 3.75
CA LEU A 133 -7.57 12.68 3.85
C LEU A 133 -6.90 12.75 2.48
N LYS A 134 -7.38 11.98 1.50
CA LYS A 134 -6.92 12.05 0.11
C LYS A 134 -7.21 13.41 -0.53
N ASP A 135 -8.37 13.99 -0.26
CA ASP A 135 -8.76 15.31 -0.75
C ASP A 135 -7.90 16.41 -0.12
N TYR A 136 -7.62 16.32 1.18
CA TYR A 136 -6.69 17.23 1.86
C TYR A 136 -5.32 17.26 1.15
N TRP A 137 -4.77 16.09 0.81
CA TRP A 137 -3.51 16.02 0.06
C TRP A 137 -3.60 16.65 -1.33
N GLU A 138 -4.73 16.49 -2.04
CA GLU A 138 -4.93 17.10 -3.36
C GLU A 138 -5.11 18.62 -3.31
N GLU A 139 -5.71 19.14 -2.25
CA GLU A 139 -5.87 20.59 -2.03
C GLU A 139 -4.58 21.25 -1.55
N SER A 140 -3.78 20.55 -0.74
CA SER A 140 -2.54 21.08 -0.18
C SER A 140 -1.35 20.99 -1.13
N SER A 141 -1.42 20.12 -2.14
CA SER A 141 -0.33 19.90 -3.10
C SER A 141 -0.55 20.76 -4.34
N GLU A 142 0.53 21.31 -4.89
CA GLU A 142 0.46 22.00 -6.16
C GLU A 142 0.00 21.06 -7.27
N ARG A 143 -0.91 21.57 -8.11
CA ARG A 143 -1.53 20.76 -9.15
C ARG A 143 -0.58 20.66 -10.32
N ALA A 144 -0.20 19.43 -10.65
CA ALA A 144 0.43 19.12 -11.92
C ALA A 144 -0.39 19.68 -13.09
N PRO A 145 0.24 20.17 -14.16
CA PRO A 145 -0.45 20.74 -15.33
C PRO A 145 -1.38 19.73 -16.00
N VAL A 146 -1.00 18.45 -15.97
CA VAL A 146 -1.78 17.31 -16.43
C VAL A 146 -1.69 16.16 -15.45
N ALA A 147 -2.66 15.25 -15.50
CA ALA A 147 -2.60 14.02 -14.71
C ALA A 147 -1.38 13.20 -15.14
N HIS A 148 -0.64 12.68 -14.16
CA HIS A 148 0.56 11.87 -14.39
C HIS A 148 1.64 12.61 -15.20
N ALA A 149 1.78 13.94 -15.02
CA ALA A 149 2.80 14.72 -15.71
C ALA A 149 4.22 14.18 -15.46
N GLU A 150 4.47 13.56 -14.30
CA GLU A 150 5.73 12.89 -13.99
C GLU A 150 6.04 11.71 -14.94
N GLU A 151 5.02 11.12 -15.54
CA GLU A 151 5.18 10.00 -16.46
C GLU A 151 5.43 10.47 -17.90
N LEU A 152 5.15 11.73 -18.22
CA LEU A 152 5.28 12.26 -19.58
C LEU A 152 6.73 12.64 -19.91
N ALA A 153 7.11 12.44 -21.17
CA ALA A 153 8.31 13.03 -21.73
C ALA A 153 8.14 14.55 -21.95
N ILE A 154 9.24 15.28 -22.11
CA ILE A 154 9.20 16.74 -22.29
C ILE A 154 8.40 17.13 -23.54
N ASP A 155 8.53 16.37 -24.63
CA ASP A 155 7.78 16.53 -25.87
C ASP A 155 6.26 16.31 -25.69
N GLU A 156 5.86 15.34 -24.88
CA GLU A 156 4.47 15.06 -24.52
C GLU A 156 3.88 16.11 -23.56
N LEU A 157 4.72 16.65 -22.66
CA LEU A 157 4.31 17.68 -21.70
C LEU A 157 4.17 19.07 -22.35
N SER A 158 5.02 19.38 -23.33
CA SER A 158 5.11 20.67 -24.01
C SER A 158 3.77 21.27 -24.47
N PRO A 159 2.87 20.52 -25.16
CA PRO A 159 1.57 21.04 -25.58
C PRO A 159 0.67 21.44 -24.40
N SER A 160 0.81 20.77 -23.25
CA SER A 160 -0.05 20.98 -22.08
C SER A 160 0.32 22.26 -21.32
N VAL A 161 1.60 22.66 -21.40
CA VAL A 161 2.11 23.87 -20.75
C VAL A 161 2.25 25.06 -21.70
N GLY A 162 2.15 24.82 -23.01
CA GLY A 162 2.27 25.86 -24.03
C GLY A 162 3.70 26.38 -24.25
N ILE A 163 4.72 25.61 -23.85
CA ILE A 163 6.14 25.95 -23.98
C ILE A 163 6.78 24.92 -24.92
N PRO A 164 7.52 25.31 -25.96
CA PRO A 164 8.23 24.37 -26.84
C PRO A 164 9.15 23.42 -26.06
N ALA A 165 9.19 22.14 -26.44
CA ALA A 165 9.97 21.11 -25.75
C ALA A 165 11.46 21.48 -25.60
N GLU A 166 12.06 22.06 -26.65
CA GLU A 166 13.45 22.54 -26.61
C GLU A 166 13.66 23.70 -25.64
N GLU A 167 12.66 24.57 -25.46
CA GLU A 167 12.72 25.65 -24.48
C GLU A 167 12.62 25.10 -23.05
N ILE A 168 11.77 24.09 -22.82
CA ILE A 168 11.72 23.38 -21.52
C ILE A 168 13.08 22.76 -21.20
N LEU A 169 13.67 22.05 -22.17
CA LEU A 169 14.98 21.43 -22.01
C LEU A 169 16.07 22.47 -21.71
N SER A 170 16.08 23.61 -22.43
CA SER A 170 17.01 24.71 -22.16
C SER A 170 16.86 25.24 -20.74
N ARG A 171 15.63 25.51 -20.27
CA ARG A 171 15.38 26.01 -18.91
C ARG A 171 15.88 25.05 -17.83
N LEU A 172 15.70 23.75 -18.05
CA LEU A 172 16.21 22.71 -17.14
C LEU A 172 17.75 22.74 -17.08
N HIS A 173 18.42 22.81 -18.23
CA HIS A 173 19.88 22.90 -18.27
C HIS A 173 20.42 24.20 -17.67
N ASP A 174 19.78 25.33 -17.94
CA ASP A 174 20.16 26.64 -17.39
C ASP A 174 20.03 26.67 -15.85
N ALA A 175 19.09 25.90 -15.32
CA ALA A 175 18.92 25.69 -13.87
C ALA A 175 19.83 24.59 -13.29
N GLY A 176 20.66 23.95 -14.11
CA GLY A 176 21.64 22.96 -13.69
C GLY A 176 21.12 21.53 -13.58
N PHE A 177 19.96 21.21 -14.14
CA PHE A 177 19.42 19.86 -14.16
C PHE A 177 20.03 19.02 -15.28
N GLU A 178 20.32 17.75 -14.96
CA GLU A 178 20.70 16.74 -15.94
C GLU A 178 19.45 16.20 -16.65
N ALA A 179 19.28 16.53 -17.93
CA ALA A 179 18.24 16.01 -18.81
C ALA A 179 18.88 15.59 -20.14
N ALA A 180 18.60 14.38 -20.62
CA ALA A 180 19.29 13.84 -21.80
C ALA A 180 18.85 14.52 -23.10
N ASP A 181 17.54 14.55 -23.34
CA ASP A 181 16.89 15.16 -24.49
C ASP A 181 15.39 15.34 -24.21
N THR A 182 14.63 15.80 -25.20
CA THR A 182 13.18 16.04 -25.09
C THR A 182 12.34 14.76 -24.94
N SER A 183 12.90 13.57 -25.15
CA SER A 183 12.22 12.29 -24.92
C SER A 183 12.36 11.77 -23.48
N ALA A 184 13.20 12.41 -22.66
CA ALA A 184 13.37 12.06 -21.26
C ALA A 184 12.10 12.37 -20.45
N ARG A 185 11.69 11.44 -19.57
CA ARG A 185 10.51 11.59 -18.73
C ARG A 185 10.75 12.55 -17.59
N PHE A 186 9.75 13.40 -17.29
CA PHE A 186 9.87 14.45 -16.28
C PHE A 186 10.20 13.89 -14.89
N GLY A 187 9.57 12.77 -14.51
CA GLY A 187 9.85 12.08 -13.25
C GLY A 187 11.23 11.43 -13.18
N GLU A 188 11.78 10.97 -14.30
CA GLU A 188 13.13 10.40 -14.36
C GLU A 188 14.20 11.48 -14.20
N ILE A 189 13.99 12.63 -14.84
CA ILE A 189 14.84 13.81 -14.66
C ILE A 189 14.82 14.24 -13.20
N ALA A 190 13.63 14.34 -12.59
CA ALA A 190 13.49 14.72 -11.19
C ALA A 190 14.25 13.75 -10.26
N ALA A 191 14.07 12.44 -10.48
CA ALA A 191 14.76 11.40 -9.71
C ALA A 191 16.29 11.44 -9.88
N LEU A 192 16.79 11.65 -11.10
CA LEU A 192 18.22 11.77 -11.39
C LEU A 192 18.86 12.94 -10.63
N ASN A 193 18.10 14.03 -10.46
CA ASN A 193 18.56 15.25 -9.82
C ASN A 193 18.17 15.33 -8.33
N GLY A 194 17.56 14.28 -7.76
CA GLY A 194 17.20 14.21 -6.34
C GLY A 194 16.14 15.22 -5.90
N VAL A 195 15.26 15.63 -6.81
CA VAL A 195 14.16 16.57 -6.56
C VAL A 195 12.81 15.93 -6.88
N SER A 196 11.71 16.51 -6.40
CA SER A 196 10.37 16.05 -6.78
C SER A 196 10.01 16.54 -8.19
N PRO A 197 9.12 15.85 -8.92
CA PRO A 197 8.58 16.34 -10.18
C PRO A 197 7.97 17.74 -10.07
N ASN A 198 7.32 18.08 -8.94
CA ASN A 198 6.84 19.44 -8.71
C ASN A 198 7.95 20.49 -8.67
N ALA A 199 9.02 20.24 -7.91
CA ALA A 199 10.14 21.17 -7.80
C ALA A 199 10.85 21.37 -9.15
N LEU A 200 10.95 20.30 -9.95
CA LEU A 200 11.45 20.39 -11.32
C LEU A 200 10.52 21.24 -12.20
N PHE A 201 9.21 21.12 -12.00
CA PHE A 201 8.20 21.85 -12.78
C PHE A 201 8.20 23.35 -12.51
N GLU A 202 8.35 23.76 -11.24
CA GLU A 202 8.45 25.16 -10.82
C GLU A 202 9.59 25.91 -11.53
N VAL A 203 10.68 25.20 -11.88
CA VAL A 203 11.81 25.78 -12.63
C VAL A 203 11.43 26.06 -14.08
N VAL A 204 10.66 25.15 -14.70
CA VAL A 204 10.26 25.26 -16.11
C VAL A 204 9.18 26.32 -16.27
N VAL A 205 8.22 26.38 -15.35
CA VAL A 205 7.08 27.30 -15.37
C VAL A 205 7.04 28.11 -14.07
N PRO A 206 7.94 29.10 -13.90
CA PRO A 206 7.92 29.97 -12.73
C PRO A 206 6.63 30.81 -12.72
N HIS A 207 6.04 30.95 -11.52
CA HIS A 207 4.81 31.71 -11.28
C HIS A 207 4.96 33.23 -11.47
#